data_AF-A0A8D2F5E8-F1
#
_entry.id   AF-A0A8D2F5E8-F1
#
_cell.length_a   1.000
_cell.length_b   1.000
_cell.length_c   1.000
_cell.angle_alpha   90.00
_cell.angle_beta   90.00
_cell.angle_gamma   90.00
#
_symmetry.space_group_name_H-M   'P 1'
#
loop_
_entity.id
_entity.type
_entity.pdbx_description
1 polymer ?
#
loop_
_entity_poly.entity_id
_entity_poly.type
_entity_poly.pdbx_seq_one_letter_code
_entity_poly.pdbx_strand_id
1 'polypeptide(L)'
;MTQHSPSGGGHKKAGITPSLAPGSSAKRQRLHLFGRWGQAEPQLSPSLLPQVSRQIQEHEQDSALREQLSGYKRMRRQHQKQLLALESRLRGEREEHSARLQRELEAQRAGFGAEAEKLARRHQAIGEKEARAAQAEERKFQQHILGQQKKELAALLEAQKRTYKLRKEQLKEELQENPSTPKREKAEWLLRQKEQLQQCQAEEEAGLLRRQRQYFELQCRQYKRKMLLARHSLDQDLLREDLNKKQTQKDLECALLLRQHEATRELELRQLQAVQRTRAELTRLQHQTELGNQLEYNKRREQELRQKHAAQVRQQPKSLKSKELQIKKQFQETCKIQTRQYKALRAHLLETTPKAQHKSLLKRLKEEQTRKLTCHGAEQIWA
;
A
#
# COMPACT_ATOMS: atom_id res chain seq x y z
N MET A 1 23.85 -33.44 29.64
CA MET A 1 24.20 -32.97 28.28
C MET A 1 22.86 -32.78 27.57
N THR A 2 22.44 -31.63 27.05
CA THR A 2 23.14 -30.43 26.56
C THR A 2 22.14 -29.26 26.65
N GLN A 3 22.65 -28.04 26.53
CA GLN A 3 22.04 -26.77 26.92
C GLN A 3 21.00 -26.21 25.92
N HIS A 4 20.08 -25.36 26.38
CA HIS A 4 19.93 -23.96 25.97
C HIS A 4 18.72 -23.27 26.64
N SER A 5 18.94 -22.06 27.19
CA SER A 5 17.92 -21.09 27.63
C SER A 5 17.29 -20.36 26.43
N PRO A 6 16.16 -19.61 26.56
CA PRO A 6 16.28 -18.19 26.98
C PRO A 6 15.04 -17.50 27.62
N SER A 7 15.33 -16.36 28.26
CA SER A 7 14.56 -15.09 28.30
C SER A 7 13.19 -14.96 29.01
N GLY A 8 13.20 -14.14 30.05
CA GLY A 8 12.13 -13.23 30.49
C GLY A 8 12.84 -12.17 31.34
N GLY A 9 12.58 -10.86 31.32
CA GLY A 9 11.44 -10.03 30.95
C GLY A 9 11.51 -8.85 31.95
N GLY A 10 11.34 -7.59 31.51
CA GLY A 10 11.36 -6.48 32.47
C GLY A 10 11.58 -5.10 31.87
N HIS A 11 10.48 -4.36 31.74
CA HIS A 11 10.40 -3.00 31.24
C HIS A 11 10.99 -1.95 32.21
N LYS A 12 11.44 -0.85 31.59
CA LYS A 12 11.96 0.39 32.19
C LYS A 12 10.84 1.38 32.52
N LYS A 13 11.01 2.13 33.63
CA LYS A 13 10.76 3.57 33.89
C LYS A 13 10.96 3.78 35.41
N ALA A 14 11.44 4.88 35.97
CA ALA A 14 11.99 6.15 35.49
C ALA A 14 12.71 6.79 36.70
N GLY A 15 13.58 7.78 36.43
CA GLY A 15 13.70 8.94 37.32
C GLY A 15 14.97 9.07 38.15
N ILE A 16 15.54 10.28 38.03
CA ILE A 16 16.27 11.07 39.02
C ILE A 16 17.80 11.16 38.79
N THR A 17 18.16 12.42 38.52
CA THR A 17 19.46 13.10 38.47
C THR A 17 20.49 12.69 39.53
N PRO A 18 21.79 12.92 39.23
CA PRO A 18 22.62 13.57 40.24
C PRO A 18 23.43 14.76 39.72
N SER A 19 23.70 15.64 40.68
CA SER A 19 24.40 16.91 40.62
C SER A 19 25.85 16.75 41.08
N LEU A 20 26.72 17.60 40.52
CA LEU A 20 27.95 18.21 41.08
C LEU A 20 28.99 17.33 41.83
N ALA A 21 30.14 17.09 41.20
CA ALA A 21 31.43 17.76 41.48
C ALA A 21 32.64 16.91 41.00
N PRO A 22 33.71 17.52 40.44
CA PRO A 22 34.82 16.80 39.84
C PRO A 22 36.00 16.61 40.80
N GLY A 23 36.37 15.35 41.05
CA GLY A 23 37.62 14.96 41.70
C GLY A 23 38.81 15.06 40.74
N SER A 24 39.85 15.76 41.19
CA SER A 24 41.13 15.96 40.52
C SER A 24 41.90 14.66 40.30
N SER A 25 42.52 14.48 39.13
CA SER A 25 43.92 14.01 39.00
C SER A 25 44.34 13.82 37.52
N ALA A 26 44.34 14.89 36.72
CA ALA A 26 44.96 14.84 35.38
C ALA A 26 45.57 16.18 34.91
N LYS A 27 45.50 17.23 35.72
CA LYS A 27 46.03 18.58 35.41
C LYS A 27 47.29 18.96 36.21
N ARG A 28 47.90 18.01 36.93
CA ARG A 28 49.08 18.26 37.80
C ARG A 28 50.40 17.65 37.31
N GLN A 29 50.50 17.24 36.04
CA GLN A 29 51.76 16.75 35.44
C GLN A 29 52.15 17.47 34.14
N ARG A 30 51.51 18.59 33.79
CA ARG A 30 51.85 19.36 32.58
C ARG A 30 52.46 20.74 32.85
N LEU A 31 52.74 21.07 34.12
CA LEU A 31 53.28 22.38 34.53
C LEU A 31 54.74 22.33 35.05
N HIS A 32 55.39 21.16 35.07
CA HIS A 32 56.80 21.05 35.51
C HIS A 32 57.82 20.95 34.37
N LEU A 33 57.40 21.14 33.11
CA LEU A 33 58.31 21.23 31.94
C LEU A 33 58.20 22.57 31.20
N PHE A 34 57.56 23.57 31.81
CA PHE A 34 57.38 24.91 31.22
C PHE A 34 58.17 26.02 31.94
N GLY A 35 59.02 25.65 32.92
CA GLY A 35 59.72 26.59 33.80
C GLY A 35 61.19 26.85 33.48
N ARG A 36 61.69 26.48 32.29
CA ARG A 36 63.13 26.67 31.96
C ARG A 36 63.42 26.93 30.47
N TRP A 37 62.62 27.79 29.85
CA TRP A 37 62.91 28.38 28.54
C TRP A 37 62.61 29.89 28.50
N GLY A 38 62.68 30.56 29.66
CA GLY A 38 62.85 32.00 29.71
C GLY A 38 64.35 32.30 29.53
N GLN A 39 64.67 33.17 28.58
CA GLN A 39 66.02 33.61 28.19
C GLN A 39 66.78 32.70 27.20
N ALA A 40 66.20 32.51 26.03
CA ALA A 40 66.93 32.54 24.78
C ALA A 40 65.92 32.96 23.71
N GLU A 41 65.92 34.23 23.28
CA GLU A 41 65.32 34.57 21.99
C GLU A 41 66.08 33.73 20.94
N PRO A 42 65.44 32.79 20.25
CA PRO A 42 66.00 32.36 18.99
C PRO A 42 65.86 33.59 18.11
N GLN A 43 66.97 34.28 17.88
CA GLN A 43 67.14 35.19 16.75
C GLN A 43 66.91 34.35 15.48
N LEU A 44 65.64 34.08 15.18
CA LEU A 44 65.22 33.52 13.90
C LEU A 44 65.65 34.56 12.89
N SER A 45 66.70 34.24 12.13
CA SER A 45 67.21 35.07 11.05
C SER A 45 66.04 35.68 10.27
N PRO A 46 66.05 36.98 9.92
CA PRO A 46 64.96 37.62 9.16
C PRO A 46 64.61 36.91 7.83
N SER A 47 65.47 36.01 7.37
CA SER A 47 65.27 35.08 6.25
C SER A 47 64.38 33.85 6.55
N LEU A 48 64.26 33.43 7.81
CA LEU A 48 63.49 32.24 8.23
C LEU A 48 62.02 32.56 8.52
N LEU A 49 61.70 33.78 8.98
CA LEU A 49 60.32 34.21 9.28
C LEU A 49 59.37 34.12 8.06
N PRO A 50 59.74 34.62 6.86
CA PRO A 50 58.90 34.48 5.66
C PRO A 50 58.73 33.02 5.20
N GLN A 51 59.73 32.18 5.47
CA GLN A 51 59.72 30.76 5.10
C GLN A 51 58.80 29.96 6.03
N VAL A 52 58.83 30.25 7.34
CA VAL A 52 57.93 29.66 8.33
C VAL A 52 56.49 30.13 8.11
N SER A 53 56.24 31.42 7.83
CA SER A 53 54.90 31.93 7.48
C SER A 53 54.34 31.29 6.21
N ARG A 54 55.18 31.05 5.19
CA ARG A 54 54.78 30.35 3.97
C ARG A 54 54.43 28.88 4.24
N GLN A 55 55.21 28.17 5.05
CA GLN A 55 54.94 26.78 5.42
C GLN A 55 53.66 26.63 6.25
N ILE A 56 53.37 27.57 7.15
CA ILE A 56 52.12 27.61 7.92
C ILE A 56 50.93 27.78 6.95
N GLN A 57 51.03 28.70 6.01
CA GLN A 57 49.97 28.99 5.05
C GLN A 57 49.73 27.81 4.07
N GLU A 58 50.78 27.12 3.64
CA GLU A 58 50.69 25.89 2.84
C GLU A 58 50.07 24.73 3.65
N HIS A 59 50.45 24.56 4.91
CA HIS A 59 49.88 23.53 5.80
C HIS A 59 48.40 23.79 6.15
N GLU A 60 48.00 25.06 6.35
CA GLU A 60 46.61 25.44 6.57
C GLU A 60 45.74 25.16 5.33
N GLN A 61 46.26 25.43 4.13
CA GLN A 61 45.57 25.12 2.87
C GLN A 61 45.41 23.61 2.66
N ASP A 62 46.45 22.84 2.93
CA ASP A 62 46.42 21.37 2.88
C ASP A 62 45.47 20.78 3.92
N SER A 63 45.44 21.34 5.13
CA SER A 63 44.52 20.95 6.20
C SER A 63 43.07 21.20 5.80
N ALA A 64 42.76 22.38 5.27
CA ALA A 64 41.42 22.73 4.80
C ALA A 64 40.94 21.80 3.66
N LEU A 65 41.81 21.45 2.70
CA LEU A 65 41.47 20.51 1.63
C LEU A 65 41.20 19.09 2.18
N ARG A 66 42.02 18.62 3.13
CA ARG A 66 41.81 17.32 3.80
C ARG A 66 40.49 17.30 4.56
N GLU A 67 40.16 18.38 5.25
CA GLU A 67 38.90 18.52 5.97
C GLU A 67 37.70 18.46 5.02
N GLN A 68 37.74 19.20 3.90
CA GLN A 68 36.69 19.16 2.87
C GLN A 68 36.46 17.75 2.30
N LEU A 69 37.54 17.05 1.92
CA LEU A 69 37.45 15.68 1.41
C LEU A 69 36.91 14.70 2.46
N SER A 70 37.31 14.87 3.74
CA SER A 70 36.80 14.06 4.84
C SER A 70 35.31 14.32 5.12
N GLY A 71 34.88 15.58 5.02
CA GLY A 71 33.49 16.01 5.15
C GLY A 71 32.61 15.44 4.04
N TYR A 72 33.07 15.53 2.78
CA TYR A 72 32.37 14.93 1.64
C TYR A 72 32.22 13.41 1.78
N LYS A 73 33.30 12.70 2.18
CA LYS A 73 33.23 11.25 2.43
C LYS A 73 32.22 10.90 3.53
N ARG A 74 32.15 11.70 4.60
CA ARG A 74 31.16 11.52 5.68
C ARG A 74 29.73 11.73 5.18
N MET A 75 29.51 12.80 4.41
CA MET A 75 28.21 13.09 3.79
C MET A 75 27.77 11.93 2.87
N ARG A 76 28.66 11.40 2.03
CA ARG A 76 28.36 10.25 1.16
C ARG A 76 27.92 9.01 1.93
N ARG A 77 28.61 8.70 3.04
CA ARG A 77 28.23 7.60 3.94
C ARG A 77 26.87 7.85 4.59
N GLN A 78 26.59 9.10 4.97
CA GLN A 78 25.29 9.49 5.52
C GLN A 78 24.16 9.33 4.49
N HIS A 79 24.36 9.76 3.24
CA HIS A 79 23.40 9.57 2.15
C HIS A 79 23.10 8.07 1.93
N GLN A 80 24.14 7.23 1.92
CA GLN A 80 23.98 5.77 1.81
C GLN A 80 23.20 5.19 3.00
N LYS A 81 23.51 5.64 4.22
CA LYS A 81 22.78 5.23 5.44
C LYS A 81 21.31 5.65 5.39
N GLN A 82 21.01 6.84 4.89
CA GLN A 82 19.64 7.34 4.73
C GLN A 82 18.84 6.48 3.75
N LEU A 83 19.44 6.10 2.60
CA LEU A 83 18.79 5.21 1.64
C LEU A 83 18.52 3.82 2.23
N LEU A 84 19.50 3.21 2.91
CA LEU A 84 19.32 1.91 3.56
C LEU A 84 18.24 1.95 4.65
N ALA A 85 18.21 3.02 5.45
CA ALA A 85 17.19 3.20 6.48
C ALA A 85 15.79 3.36 5.87
N LEU A 86 15.66 4.11 4.78
CA LEU A 86 14.40 4.23 4.03
C LEU A 86 13.95 2.88 3.47
N GLU A 87 14.84 2.14 2.80
CA GLU A 87 14.52 0.82 2.25
C GLU A 87 14.13 -0.20 3.34
N SER A 88 14.73 -0.14 4.52
CA SER A 88 14.34 -0.97 5.66
C SER A 88 12.96 -0.60 6.18
N ARG A 89 12.65 0.70 6.27
CA ARG A 89 11.34 1.18 6.72
C ARG A 89 10.23 0.75 5.76
N LEU A 90 10.44 0.94 4.46
CA LEU A 90 9.46 0.58 3.43
C LEU A 90 9.22 -0.95 3.38
N ARG A 91 10.25 -1.76 3.64
CA ARG A 91 10.10 -3.21 3.81
C ARG A 91 9.19 -3.55 4.98
N GLY A 92 9.40 -2.94 6.14
CA GLY A 92 8.53 -3.11 7.31
C GLY A 92 7.08 -2.69 7.02
N GLU A 93 6.88 -1.51 6.42
CA GLU A 93 5.55 -1.04 6.01
C GLU A 93 4.85 -2.04 5.06
N ARG A 94 5.58 -2.66 4.13
CA ARG A 94 5.03 -3.68 3.22
C ARG A 94 4.64 -4.97 3.95
N GLU A 95 5.47 -5.42 4.89
CA GLU A 95 5.19 -6.61 5.71
C GLU A 95 3.96 -6.40 6.60
N GLU A 96 3.85 -5.24 7.24
CA GLU A 96 2.69 -4.86 8.05
C GLU A 96 1.41 -4.78 7.21
N HIS A 97 1.49 -4.16 6.03
CA HIS A 97 0.37 -4.11 5.08
C HIS A 97 -0.06 -5.52 4.64
N SER A 98 0.89 -6.36 4.23
CA SER A 98 0.61 -7.76 3.87
C SER A 98 -0.05 -8.54 5.01
N ALA A 99 0.47 -8.40 6.23
CA ALA A 99 -0.09 -9.06 7.41
C ALA A 99 -1.51 -8.56 7.73
N ARG A 100 -1.78 -7.26 7.54
CA ARG A 100 -3.12 -6.69 7.70
C ARG A 100 -4.10 -7.25 6.67
N LEU A 101 -3.72 -7.31 5.40
CA LEU A 101 -4.56 -7.85 4.33
C LEU A 101 -4.89 -9.33 4.56
N GLN A 102 -3.89 -10.11 4.99
CA GLN A 102 -4.07 -11.53 5.32
C GLN A 102 -5.07 -11.72 6.47
N ARG A 103 -4.95 -10.94 7.55
CA ARG A 103 -5.89 -10.98 8.69
C ARG A 103 -7.31 -10.61 8.27
N GLU A 104 -7.46 -9.63 7.38
CA GLU A 104 -8.77 -9.23 6.86
C GLU A 104 -9.42 -10.36 6.03
N LEU A 105 -8.64 -11.04 5.17
CA LEU A 105 -9.11 -12.19 4.41
C LEU A 105 -9.54 -13.35 5.33
N GLU A 106 -8.72 -13.66 6.33
CA GLU A 106 -9.01 -14.70 7.31
C GLU A 106 -10.27 -14.38 8.13
N ALA A 107 -10.41 -13.13 8.58
CA ALA A 107 -11.61 -12.68 9.30
C ALA A 107 -12.87 -12.79 8.43
N GLN A 108 -12.80 -12.39 7.15
CA GLN A 108 -13.93 -12.51 6.23
C GLN A 108 -14.30 -13.98 5.99
N ARG A 109 -13.31 -14.85 5.76
CA ARG A 109 -13.52 -16.29 5.58
C ARG A 109 -14.12 -16.96 6.82
N ALA A 110 -13.64 -16.59 8.01
CA ALA A 110 -14.21 -17.07 9.26
C ALA A 110 -15.67 -16.60 9.43
N GLY A 111 -15.97 -15.35 9.08
CA GLY A 111 -17.33 -14.82 9.05
C GLY A 111 -18.25 -15.60 8.10
N PHE A 112 -17.80 -15.86 6.87
CA PHE A 112 -18.55 -16.66 5.90
C PHE A 112 -18.75 -18.11 6.36
N GLY A 113 -17.75 -18.71 7.01
CA GLY A 113 -17.87 -20.04 7.62
C GLY A 113 -18.97 -20.08 8.69
N ALA A 114 -18.97 -19.12 9.62
CA ALA A 114 -19.98 -19.02 10.66
C ALA A 114 -21.40 -18.78 10.11
N GLU A 115 -21.53 -17.93 9.08
CA GLU A 115 -22.81 -17.70 8.41
C GLU A 115 -23.31 -18.93 7.66
N ALA A 116 -22.42 -19.66 6.99
CA ALA A 116 -22.75 -20.91 6.30
C ALA A 116 -23.21 -21.99 7.29
N GLU A 117 -22.53 -22.13 8.44
CA GLU A 117 -22.98 -23.05 9.50
C GLU A 117 -24.35 -22.65 10.06
N LYS A 118 -24.59 -21.36 10.28
CA LYS A 118 -25.88 -20.86 10.76
C LYS A 118 -27.00 -21.17 9.76
N LEU A 119 -26.74 -20.98 8.47
CA LEU A 119 -27.68 -21.30 7.40
C LEU A 119 -27.95 -22.81 7.33
N ALA A 120 -26.91 -23.63 7.37
CA ALA A 120 -27.05 -25.09 7.36
C ALA A 120 -27.87 -25.60 8.55
N ARG A 121 -27.62 -25.08 9.76
CA ARG A 121 -28.42 -25.42 10.96
C ARG A 121 -29.88 -25.00 10.81
N ARG A 122 -30.14 -23.83 10.20
CA ARG A 122 -31.51 -23.37 9.91
C ARG A 122 -32.21 -24.30 8.91
N HIS A 123 -31.53 -24.68 7.82
CA HIS A 123 -32.06 -25.60 6.82
C HIS A 123 -32.36 -26.97 7.43
N GLN A 124 -31.45 -27.49 8.26
CA GLN A 124 -31.68 -28.73 9.00
C GLN A 124 -32.92 -28.65 9.91
N ALA A 125 -33.04 -27.57 10.69
CA ALA A 125 -34.19 -27.39 11.57
C ALA A 125 -35.53 -27.28 10.81
N ILE A 126 -35.53 -26.61 9.65
CA ILE A 126 -36.69 -26.55 8.76
C ILE A 126 -37.05 -27.94 8.25
N GLY A 127 -36.07 -28.69 7.73
CA GLY A 127 -36.28 -30.05 7.23
C GLY A 127 -36.80 -31.01 8.30
N GLU A 128 -36.27 -30.95 9.52
CA GLU A 128 -36.73 -31.76 10.64
C GLU A 128 -38.17 -31.39 11.07
N LYS A 129 -38.48 -30.10 11.11
CA LYS A 129 -39.83 -29.61 11.45
C LYS A 129 -40.85 -30.07 10.42
N GLU A 130 -40.54 -29.94 9.13
CA GLU A 130 -41.41 -30.37 8.03
C GLU A 130 -41.58 -31.89 7.99
N ALA A 131 -40.51 -32.65 8.25
CA ALA A 131 -40.62 -34.11 8.36
C ALA A 131 -41.56 -34.56 9.49
N ARG A 132 -41.45 -33.91 10.67
CA ARG A 132 -42.34 -34.20 11.81
C ARG A 132 -43.78 -33.77 11.53
N ALA A 133 -43.99 -32.62 10.91
CA ALA A 133 -45.31 -32.13 10.53
C ALA A 133 -45.97 -33.07 9.51
N ALA A 134 -45.24 -33.47 8.47
CA ALA A 134 -45.73 -34.42 7.46
C ALA A 134 -46.13 -35.76 8.08
N GLN A 135 -45.34 -36.29 9.02
CA GLN A 135 -45.66 -37.54 9.72
C GLN A 135 -46.90 -37.40 10.61
N ALA A 136 -47.07 -36.27 11.31
CA ALA A 136 -48.24 -36.02 12.15
C ALA A 136 -49.52 -35.92 11.30
N GLU A 137 -49.47 -35.19 10.19
CA GLU A 137 -50.61 -35.06 9.27
C GLU A 137 -50.93 -36.38 8.55
N GLU A 138 -49.93 -37.18 8.19
CA GLU A 138 -50.16 -38.53 7.63
C GLU A 138 -50.92 -39.42 8.62
N ARG A 139 -50.57 -39.38 9.91
CA ARG A 139 -51.27 -40.16 10.95
C ARG A 139 -52.72 -39.69 11.10
N LYS A 140 -52.97 -38.38 11.13
CA LYS A 140 -54.34 -37.82 11.20
C LYS A 140 -55.17 -38.24 9.99
N PHE A 141 -54.58 -38.18 8.79
CA PHE A 141 -55.22 -38.60 7.55
C PHE A 141 -55.60 -40.09 7.58
N GLN A 142 -54.66 -40.96 7.99
CA GLN A 142 -54.93 -42.40 8.14
C GLN A 142 -56.04 -42.67 9.17
N GLN A 143 -55.99 -42.01 10.33
CA GLN A 143 -57.02 -42.13 11.36
C GLN A 143 -58.39 -41.67 10.86
N HIS A 144 -58.46 -40.61 10.07
CA HIS A 144 -59.70 -40.12 9.48
C HIS A 144 -60.33 -41.17 8.56
N ILE A 145 -59.56 -41.78 7.66
CA ILE A 145 -60.06 -42.82 6.75
C ILE A 145 -60.49 -44.06 7.54
N LEU A 146 -59.68 -44.52 8.50
CA LEU A 146 -60.05 -45.67 9.35
C LEU A 146 -61.32 -45.39 10.16
N GLY A 147 -61.50 -44.16 10.65
CA GLY A 147 -62.71 -43.73 11.33
C GLY A 147 -63.93 -43.75 10.42
N GLN A 148 -63.78 -43.31 9.16
CA GLN A 148 -64.84 -43.39 8.16
C GLN A 148 -65.21 -44.84 7.82
N GLN A 149 -64.22 -45.71 7.60
CA GLN A 149 -64.42 -47.13 7.33
C GLN A 149 -65.20 -47.85 8.44
N LYS A 150 -64.86 -47.57 9.70
CA LYS A 150 -65.58 -48.09 10.86
C LYS A 150 -67.04 -47.65 10.90
N LYS A 151 -67.32 -46.38 10.55
CA LYS A 151 -68.70 -45.86 10.48
C LYS A 151 -69.51 -46.53 9.39
N GLU A 152 -68.94 -46.70 8.20
CA GLU A 152 -69.58 -47.38 7.08
C GLU A 152 -69.87 -48.85 7.39
N LEU A 153 -68.91 -49.56 8.02
CA LEU A 153 -69.10 -50.95 8.44
C LEU A 153 -70.20 -51.07 9.50
N ALA A 154 -70.20 -50.19 10.51
CA ALA A 154 -71.26 -50.16 11.51
C ALA A 154 -72.64 -49.88 10.90
N ALA A 155 -72.72 -48.96 9.94
CA ALA A 155 -73.97 -48.68 9.22
C ALA A 155 -74.45 -49.88 8.40
N LEU A 156 -73.55 -50.61 7.74
CA LEU A 156 -73.87 -51.84 7.03
C LEU A 156 -74.42 -52.91 7.97
N LEU A 157 -73.75 -53.16 9.09
CA LEU A 157 -74.18 -54.16 10.07
C LEU A 157 -75.56 -53.83 10.68
N GLU A 158 -75.82 -52.55 10.95
CA GLU A 158 -77.15 -52.12 11.41
C GLU A 158 -78.23 -52.26 10.32
N ALA A 159 -77.90 -51.99 9.06
CA ALA A 159 -78.81 -52.26 7.94
C ALA A 159 -79.10 -53.76 7.79
N GLN A 160 -78.08 -54.62 7.87
CA GLN A 160 -78.22 -56.08 7.80
C GLN A 160 -79.08 -56.64 8.94
N LYS A 161 -78.96 -56.09 10.16
CA LYS A 161 -79.86 -56.47 11.28
C LYS A 161 -81.31 -56.11 11.00
N ARG A 162 -81.58 -54.96 10.39
CA ARG A 162 -82.95 -54.51 10.06
C ARG A 162 -83.55 -55.37 8.95
N THR A 163 -82.80 -55.62 7.87
CA THR A 163 -83.25 -56.48 6.77
C THR A 163 -83.45 -57.92 7.21
N TYR A 164 -82.58 -58.46 8.08
CA TYR A 164 -82.74 -59.78 8.65
C TYR A 164 -84.04 -59.91 9.46
N LYS A 165 -84.39 -58.91 10.28
CA LYS A 165 -85.65 -58.91 11.03
C LYS A 165 -86.87 -58.97 10.09
N LEU A 166 -86.89 -58.11 9.07
CA LEU A 166 -87.97 -58.07 8.08
C LEU A 166 -88.08 -59.39 7.30
N ARG A 167 -86.96 -59.92 6.79
CA ARG A 167 -86.96 -61.17 6.03
C ARG A 167 -87.36 -62.37 6.90
N LYS A 168 -86.99 -62.36 8.18
CA LYS A 168 -87.42 -63.38 9.14
C LYS A 168 -88.94 -63.35 9.37
N GLU A 169 -89.58 -62.18 9.37
CA GLU A 169 -91.04 -62.06 9.45
C GLU A 169 -91.71 -62.58 8.17
N GLN A 170 -91.22 -62.19 7.00
CA GLN A 170 -91.71 -62.71 5.71
C GLN A 170 -91.59 -64.23 5.59
N LEU A 171 -90.46 -64.81 6.00
CA LEU A 171 -90.28 -66.27 6.00
C LEU A 171 -91.25 -67.00 6.95
N LYS A 172 -91.78 -66.33 7.98
CA LYS A 172 -92.83 -66.90 8.84
C LYS A 172 -94.20 -66.85 8.17
N GLU A 173 -94.51 -65.76 7.46
CA GLU A 173 -95.74 -65.60 6.67
C GLU A 173 -95.79 -66.61 5.51
N GLU A 174 -94.70 -66.73 4.73
CA GLU A 174 -94.55 -67.71 3.64
C GLU A 174 -94.74 -69.17 4.15
N LEU A 175 -94.35 -69.44 5.40
CA LEU A 175 -94.54 -70.76 6.03
C LEU A 175 -95.98 -71.03 6.47
N GLN A 176 -96.75 -69.97 6.81
CA GLN A 176 -98.16 -70.06 7.18
C GLN A 176 -99.05 -70.32 5.97
N GLU A 177 -98.72 -69.76 4.79
CA GLU A 177 -99.50 -69.94 3.56
C GLU A 177 -99.40 -71.35 2.94
N ASN A 178 -98.44 -72.17 3.37
CA ASN A 178 -98.21 -73.50 2.82
C ASN A 178 -98.43 -74.63 3.88
N PRO A 179 -99.67 -74.90 4.32
CA PRO A 179 -99.94 -75.85 5.41
C PRO A 179 -99.63 -77.31 5.05
N SER A 180 -99.69 -77.69 3.77
CA SER A 180 -99.63 -79.09 3.29
C SER A 180 -98.22 -79.70 3.15
N THR A 181 -97.15 -78.91 3.30
CA THR A 181 -95.76 -79.39 3.12
C THR A 181 -95.26 -80.17 4.36
N PRO A 182 -94.57 -81.32 4.19
CA PRO A 182 -94.04 -82.12 5.30
C PRO A 182 -93.10 -81.33 6.24
N LYS A 183 -93.16 -81.62 7.56
CA LYS A 183 -92.36 -80.92 8.59
C LYS A 183 -90.85 -80.91 8.30
N ARG A 184 -90.30 -82.01 7.75
CA ARG A 184 -88.87 -82.15 7.44
C ARG A 184 -88.44 -81.20 6.32
N GLU A 185 -89.23 -81.14 5.24
CA GLU A 185 -88.95 -80.25 4.10
C GLU A 185 -89.07 -78.78 4.49
N LYS A 186 -90.04 -78.41 5.33
CA LYS A 186 -90.16 -77.05 5.89
C LYS A 186 -88.92 -76.65 6.70
N ALA A 187 -88.36 -77.57 7.49
CA ALA A 187 -87.16 -77.33 8.28
C ALA A 187 -85.90 -77.17 7.40
N GLU A 188 -85.71 -78.06 6.41
CA GLU A 188 -84.60 -77.99 5.45
C GLU A 188 -84.69 -76.72 4.57
N TRP A 189 -85.89 -76.33 4.13
CA TRP A 189 -86.11 -75.10 3.38
C TRP A 189 -85.76 -73.84 4.21
N LEU A 190 -86.22 -73.76 5.46
CA LEU A 190 -85.88 -72.66 6.37
C LEU A 190 -84.38 -72.57 6.66
N LEU A 191 -83.70 -73.71 6.77
CA LEU A 191 -82.25 -73.76 6.96
C LEU A 191 -81.54 -73.18 5.73
N ARG A 192 -81.89 -73.65 4.53
CA ARG A 192 -81.36 -73.13 3.26
C ARG A 192 -81.59 -71.64 3.09
N GLN A 193 -82.79 -71.14 3.41
CA GLN A 193 -83.11 -69.70 3.33
C GLN A 193 -82.25 -68.87 4.29
N LYS A 194 -81.98 -69.36 5.50
CA LYS A 194 -81.10 -68.69 6.47
C LYS A 194 -79.64 -68.71 6.03
N GLU A 195 -79.15 -69.83 5.54
CA GLU A 195 -77.78 -69.95 5.01
C GLU A 195 -77.57 -69.02 3.82
N GLN A 196 -78.53 -68.97 2.88
CA GLN A 196 -78.46 -68.09 1.71
C GLN A 196 -78.45 -66.61 2.12
N LEU A 197 -79.28 -66.23 3.11
CA LEU A 197 -79.27 -64.86 3.65
C LEU A 197 -77.95 -64.51 4.35
N GLN A 198 -77.39 -65.44 5.14
CA GLN A 198 -76.08 -65.26 5.78
C GLN A 198 -74.95 -65.15 4.75
N GLN A 199 -75.00 -65.95 3.68
CA GLN A 199 -74.03 -65.93 2.61
C GLN A 199 -74.07 -64.59 1.87
N CYS A 200 -75.26 -64.08 1.52
CA CYS A 200 -75.40 -62.75 0.93
C CYS A 200 -74.88 -61.63 1.85
N GLN A 201 -75.17 -61.70 3.16
CA GLN A 201 -74.65 -60.73 4.15
C GLN A 201 -73.12 -60.77 4.25
N ALA A 202 -72.54 -61.97 4.28
CA ALA A 202 -71.09 -62.16 4.32
C ALA A 202 -70.41 -61.69 3.03
N GLU A 203 -71.02 -61.93 1.87
CA GLU A 203 -70.52 -61.44 0.57
C GLU A 203 -70.56 -59.91 0.47
N GLU A 204 -71.62 -59.28 0.98
CA GLU A 204 -71.76 -57.83 1.03
C GLU A 204 -70.73 -57.20 1.97
N GLU A 205 -70.55 -57.75 3.17
CA GLU A 205 -69.53 -57.31 4.13
C GLU A 205 -68.12 -57.47 3.56
N ALA A 206 -67.80 -58.63 2.98
CA ALA A 206 -66.53 -58.85 2.28
C ALA A 206 -66.34 -57.89 1.09
N GLY A 207 -67.43 -57.58 0.38
CA GLY A 207 -67.47 -56.56 -0.66
C GLY A 207 -67.09 -55.18 -0.16
N LEU A 208 -67.71 -54.72 0.94
CA LEU A 208 -67.40 -53.44 1.57
C LEU A 208 -65.94 -53.39 2.04
N LEU A 209 -65.47 -54.41 2.77
CA LEU A 209 -64.09 -54.47 3.28
C LEU A 209 -63.05 -54.42 2.15
N ARG A 210 -63.31 -55.10 1.03
CA ARG A 210 -62.46 -55.02 -0.17
C ARG A 210 -62.41 -53.61 -0.75
N ARG A 211 -63.57 -52.93 -0.90
CA ARG A 211 -63.64 -51.55 -1.40
C ARG A 211 -62.93 -50.57 -0.47
N GLN A 212 -63.14 -50.72 0.85
CA GLN A 212 -62.49 -49.90 1.88
C GLN A 212 -60.96 -50.05 1.82
N ARG A 213 -60.45 -51.28 1.71
CA ARG A 213 -59.01 -51.54 1.55
C ARG A 213 -58.44 -50.87 0.31
N GLN A 214 -59.08 -51.06 -0.86
CA GLN A 214 -58.64 -50.45 -2.12
C GLN A 214 -58.64 -48.91 -2.04
N TYR A 215 -59.68 -48.33 -1.45
CA TYR A 215 -59.77 -46.89 -1.24
C TYR A 215 -58.65 -46.38 -0.34
N PHE A 216 -58.40 -47.03 0.81
CA PHE A 216 -57.33 -46.65 1.73
C PHE A 216 -55.95 -46.71 1.07
N GLU A 217 -55.65 -47.77 0.33
CA GLU A 217 -54.38 -47.92 -0.38
C GLU A 217 -54.18 -46.82 -1.43
N LEU A 218 -55.21 -46.52 -2.22
CA LEU A 218 -55.17 -45.45 -3.22
C LEU A 218 -54.94 -44.09 -2.56
N GLN A 219 -55.72 -43.77 -1.53
CA GLN A 219 -55.63 -42.51 -0.81
C GLN A 219 -54.26 -42.33 -0.13
N CYS A 220 -53.71 -43.39 0.49
CA CYS A 220 -52.37 -43.35 1.06
C CYS A 220 -51.30 -43.07 0.00
N ARG A 221 -51.39 -43.69 -1.19
CA ARG A 221 -50.46 -43.43 -2.30
C ARG A 221 -50.55 -41.99 -2.79
N GLN A 222 -51.77 -41.47 -2.99
CA GLN A 222 -51.99 -40.09 -3.41
C GLN A 222 -51.44 -39.09 -2.39
N TYR A 223 -51.72 -39.30 -1.11
CA TYR A 223 -51.22 -38.45 -0.03
C TYR A 223 -49.69 -38.46 0.06
N LYS A 224 -49.07 -39.64 0.03
CA LYS A 224 -47.61 -39.79 0.02
C LYS A 224 -46.97 -39.07 -1.17
N ARG A 225 -47.56 -39.18 -2.36
CA ARG A 225 -47.09 -38.43 -3.55
C ARG A 225 -47.15 -36.92 -3.33
N LYS A 226 -48.26 -36.40 -2.79
CA LYS A 226 -48.42 -34.97 -2.50
C LYS A 226 -47.36 -34.47 -1.53
N MET A 227 -47.12 -35.20 -0.44
CA MET A 227 -46.10 -34.85 0.56
C MET A 227 -44.68 -34.92 -0.02
N LEU A 228 -44.39 -35.92 -0.85
CA LEU A 228 -43.09 -36.03 -1.53
C LEU A 228 -42.82 -34.82 -2.43
N LEU A 229 -43.82 -34.38 -3.21
CA LEU A 229 -43.70 -33.20 -4.07
C LEU A 229 -43.52 -31.92 -3.26
N ALA A 230 -44.26 -31.76 -2.16
CA ALA A 230 -44.11 -30.61 -1.26
C ALA A 230 -42.71 -30.57 -0.64
N ARG A 231 -42.20 -31.71 -0.14
CA ARG A 231 -40.82 -31.81 0.37
C ARG A 231 -39.79 -31.48 -0.69
N HIS A 232 -39.97 -32.00 -1.91
CA HIS A 232 -39.06 -31.69 -3.02
C HIS A 232 -39.05 -30.20 -3.35
N SER A 233 -40.21 -29.53 -3.36
CA SER A 233 -40.30 -28.08 -3.57
C SER A 233 -39.52 -27.31 -2.50
N LEU A 234 -39.70 -27.68 -1.23
CA LEU A 234 -38.96 -27.09 -0.11
C LEU A 234 -37.45 -27.30 -0.27
N ASP A 235 -37.01 -28.52 -0.60
CA ASP A 235 -35.60 -28.83 -0.79
C ASP A 235 -34.99 -27.97 -1.93
N GLN A 236 -35.75 -27.72 -3.00
CA GLN A 236 -35.31 -26.81 -4.07
C GLN A 236 -35.18 -25.37 -3.58
N ASP A 237 -36.11 -24.88 -2.75
CA ASP A 237 -36.06 -23.52 -2.23
C ASP A 237 -34.87 -23.31 -1.28
N LEU A 238 -34.61 -24.28 -0.40
CA LEU A 238 -33.43 -24.27 0.47
C LEU A 238 -32.13 -24.32 -0.34
N LEU A 239 -32.09 -25.14 -1.40
CA LEU A 239 -30.94 -25.20 -2.30
C LEU A 239 -30.70 -23.87 -3.04
N ARG A 240 -31.77 -23.19 -3.50
CA ARG A 240 -31.67 -21.85 -4.10
C ARG A 240 -31.13 -20.84 -3.10
N GLU A 241 -31.59 -20.88 -1.85
CA GLU A 241 -31.06 -20.02 -0.78
C GLU A 241 -29.56 -20.27 -0.55
N ASP A 242 -29.12 -21.54 -0.47
CA ASP A 242 -27.71 -21.91 -0.33
C ASP A 242 -26.85 -21.42 -1.50
N LEU A 243 -27.31 -21.60 -2.74
CA LEU A 243 -26.60 -21.15 -3.93
C LEU A 243 -26.49 -19.63 -3.98
N ASN A 244 -27.58 -18.91 -3.68
CA ASN A 244 -27.58 -17.45 -3.65
C ASN A 244 -26.61 -16.91 -2.59
N LYS A 245 -26.58 -17.55 -1.41
CA LYS A 245 -25.65 -17.17 -0.34
C LYS A 245 -24.20 -17.42 -0.72
N LYS A 246 -23.90 -18.58 -1.32
CA LYS A 246 -22.54 -18.88 -1.85
C LYS A 246 -22.12 -17.91 -2.94
N GLN A 247 -23.04 -17.53 -3.83
CA GLN A 247 -22.76 -16.53 -4.86
C GLN A 247 -22.41 -15.18 -4.24
N THR A 248 -23.24 -14.69 -3.31
CA THR A 248 -22.96 -13.42 -2.60
C THR A 248 -21.62 -13.46 -1.86
N GLN A 249 -21.28 -14.58 -1.21
CA GLN A 249 -19.98 -14.75 -0.55
C GLN A 249 -18.81 -14.64 -1.55
N LYS A 250 -18.95 -15.25 -2.74
CA LYS A 250 -17.93 -15.15 -3.79
C LYS A 250 -17.79 -13.74 -4.34
N ASP A 251 -18.91 -13.05 -4.56
CA ASP A 251 -18.90 -11.66 -5.02
C ASP A 251 -18.19 -10.74 -4.00
N LEU A 252 -18.45 -10.95 -2.71
CA LEU A 252 -17.80 -10.22 -1.62
C LEU A 252 -16.31 -10.57 -1.46
N GLU A 253 -15.90 -11.83 -1.67
CA GLU A 253 -14.49 -12.24 -1.70
C GLU A 253 -13.76 -11.56 -2.87
N CYS A 254 -14.35 -11.57 -4.07
CA CYS A 254 -13.81 -10.88 -5.23
C CYS A 254 -13.67 -9.37 -5.02
N ALA A 255 -14.71 -8.72 -4.47
CA ALA A 255 -14.69 -7.29 -4.17
C ALA A 255 -13.59 -6.94 -3.14
N LEU A 256 -13.42 -7.78 -2.10
CA LEU A 256 -12.35 -7.58 -1.13
C LEU A 256 -10.98 -7.67 -1.82
N LEU A 257 -10.72 -8.73 -2.59
CA LEU A 257 -9.44 -8.93 -3.26
C LEU A 257 -9.07 -7.77 -4.21
N LEU A 258 -10.05 -7.24 -4.94
CA LEU A 258 -9.83 -6.06 -5.79
C LEU A 258 -9.42 -4.84 -4.96
N ARG A 259 -10.14 -4.55 -3.86
CA ARG A 259 -9.79 -3.45 -2.95
C ARG A 259 -8.41 -3.63 -2.32
N GLN A 260 -8.04 -4.87 -1.96
CA GLN A 260 -6.73 -5.19 -1.42
C GLN A 260 -5.61 -5.00 -2.45
N HIS A 261 -5.86 -5.38 -3.71
CA HIS A 261 -4.95 -5.14 -4.82
C HIS A 261 -4.72 -3.63 -5.03
N GLU A 262 -5.79 -2.84 -5.07
CA GLU A 262 -5.70 -1.37 -5.20
C GLU A 262 -4.92 -0.75 -4.05
N ALA A 263 -5.21 -1.13 -2.80
CA ALA A 263 -4.49 -0.62 -1.63
C ALA A 263 -2.99 -0.97 -1.67
N THR A 264 -2.64 -2.16 -2.17
CA THR A 264 -1.24 -2.58 -2.34
C THR A 264 -0.55 -1.76 -3.43
N ARG A 265 -1.22 -1.57 -4.58
CA ARG A 265 -0.72 -0.74 -5.68
C ARG A 265 -0.49 0.71 -5.24
N GLU A 266 -1.40 1.27 -4.46
CA GLU A 266 -1.23 2.62 -3.89
C GLU A 266 -0.02 2.72 -2.97
N LEU A 267 0.18 1.73 -2.10
CA LEU A 267 1.33 1.67 -1.22
C LEU A 267 2.62 1.62 -2.04
N GLU A 268 2.72 0.73 -3.01
CA GLU A 268 3.89 0.59 -3.89
C GLU A 268 4.21 1.89 -4.62
N LEU A 269 3.18 2.59 -5.15
CA LEU A 269 3.35 3.89 -5.79
C LEU A 269 3.91 4.94 -4.81
N ARG A 270 3.35 5.02 -3.59
CA ARG A 270 3.83 5.95 -2.55
C ARG A 270 5.28 5.63 -2.15
N GLN A 271 5.62 4.35 -2.01
CA GLN A 271 6.98 3.91 -1.67
C GLN A 271 7.98 4.24 -2.79
N LEU A 272 7.62 3.99 -4.05
CA LEU A 272 8.44 4.34 -5.20
C LEU A 272 8.69 5.85 -5.26
N GLN A 273 7.66 6.66 -5.06
CA GLN A 273 7.79 8.12 -5.01
C GLN A 273 8.70 8.58 -3.87
N ALA A 274 8.59 7.98 -2.68
CA ALA A 274 9.46 8.31 -1.56
C ALA A 274 10.94 8.03 -1.88
N VAL A 275 11.25 6.86 -2.45
CA VAL A 275 12.61 6.50 -2.87
C VAL A 275 13.13 7.46 -3.94
N GLN A 276 12.32 7.77 -4.95
CA GLN A 276 12.71 8.68 -6.02
C GLN A 276 13.00 10.10 -5.50
N ARG A 277 12.12 10.64 -4.64
CA ARG A 277 12.30 11.97 -4.03
C ARG A 277 13.59 12.02 -3.21
N THR A 278 13.79 11.05 -2.30
CA THR A 278 15.01 11.01 -1.48
C THR A 278 16.26 10.86 -2.36
N ARG A 279 16.26 9.98 -3.37
CA ARG A 279 17.41 9.87 -4.29
C ARG A 279 17.70 11.19 -5.01
N ALA A 280 16.68 11.85 -5.54
CA ALA A 280 16.83 13.13 -6.23
C ALA A 280 17.37 14.23 -5.30
N GLU A 281 16.87 14.32 -4.07
CA GLU A 281 17.34 15.26 -3.06
C GLU A 281 18.81 15.01 -2.69
N LEU A 282 19.20 13.76 -2.46
CA LEU A 282 20.57 13.39 -2.12
C LEU A 282 21.54 13.65 -3.27
N THR A 283 21.14 13.36 -4.51
CA THR A 283 21.93 13.70 -5.71
C THR A 283 22.07 15.21 -5.87
N ARG A 284 21.00 15.98 -5.64
CA ARG A 284 21.05 17.44 -5.68
C ARG A 284 22.03 18.00 -4.65
N LEU A 285 21.94 17.53 -3.40
CA LEU A 285 22.84 17.94 -2.31
C LEU A 285 24.30 17.55 -2.58
N GLN A 286 24.51 16.36 -3.16
CA GLN A 286 25.82 15.92 -3.60
C GLN A 286 26.40 16.88 -4.65
N HIS A 287 25.67 17.16 -5.73
CA HIS A 287 26.13 18.08 -6.78
C HIS A 287 26.38 19.49 -6.24
N GLN A 288 25.52 19.98 -5.33
CA GLN A 288 25.70 21.28 -4.70
C GLN A 288 27.00 21.35 -3.88
N THR A 289 27.32 20.27 -3.15
CA THR A 289 28.56 20.18 -2.36
C THR A 289 29.78 20.10 -3.28
N GLU A 290 29.72 19.33 -4.36
CA GLU A 290 30.79 19.21 -5.37
C GLU A 290 31.06 20.55 -6.06
N LEU A 291 30.01 21.26 -6.45
CA LEU A 291 30.11 22.59 -7.04
C LEU A 291 30.74 23.59 -6.05
N GLY A 292 30.31 23.57 -4.79
CA GLY A 292 30.90 24.40 -3.73
C GLY A 292 32.40 24.14 -3.59
N ASN A 293 32.81 22.86 -3.51
CA ASN A 293 34.21 22.47 -3.43
C ASN A 293 35.03 22.94 -4.65
N GLN A 294 34.47 22.85 -5.85
CA GLN A 294 35.13 23.32 -7.08
C GLN A 294 35.31 24.84 -7.09
N LEU A 295 34.28 25.59 -6.68
CA LEU A 295 34.35 27.06 -6.59
C LEU A 295 35.42 27.50 -5.59
N GLU A 296 35.50 26.86 -4.43
CA GLU A 296 36.54 27.14 -3.44
C GLU A 296 37.94 26.81 -3.95
N TYR A 297 38.12 25.66 -4.62
CA TYR A 297 39.39 25.30 -5.24
C TYR A 297 39.83 26.34 -6.29
N ASN A 298 38.93 26.70 -7.21
CA ASN A 298 39.21 27.70 -8.25
C ASN A 298 39.59 29.05 -7.62
N LYS A 299 38.85 29.49 -6.59
CA LYS A 299 39.16 30.72 -5.86
C LYS A 299 40.55 30.70 -5.23
N ARG A 300 40.94 29.58 -4.59
CA ARG A 300 42.28 29.42 -4.01
C ARG A 300 43.36 29.47 -5.09
N ARG A 301 43.18 28.74 -6.20
CA ARG A 301 44.14 28.72 -7.33
C ARG A 301 44.29 30.08 -8.01
N GLU A 302 43.20 30.82 -8.18
CA GLU A 302 43.27 32.19 -8.68
C GLU A 302 44.07 33.10 -7.74
N GLN A 303 43.89 32.97 -6.42
CA GLN A 303 44.64 33.75 -5.44
C GLN A 303 46.13 33.41 -5.47
N GLU A 304 46.49 32.12 -5.51
CA GLU A 304 47.88 31.68 -5.70
C GLU A 304 48.49 32.25 -6.98
N LEU A 305 47.76 32.24 -8.09
CA LEU A 305 48.23 32.78 -9.37
C LEU A 305 48.45 34.30 -9.29
N ARG A 306 47.51 35.03 -8.69
CA ARG A 306 47.65 36.48 -8.44
C ARG A 306 48.85 36.79 -7.55
N GLN A 307 49.08 36.00 -6.50
CA GLN A 307 50.24 36.14 -5.62
C GLN A 307 51.56 35.85 -6.36
N LYS A 308 51.62 34.81 -7.17
CA LYS A 308 52.79 34.49 -8.03
C LYS A 308 53.09 35.63 -9.00
N HIS A 309 52.07 36.15 -9.67
CA HIS A 309 52.21 37.30 -10.57
C HIS A 309 52.73 38.53 -9.81
N ALA A 310 52.16 38.85 -8.66
CA ALA A 310 52.64 39.96 -7.82
C ALA A 310 54.09 39.76 -7.36
N ALA A 311 54.48 38.53 -7.01
CA ALA A 311 55.85 38.19 -6.64
C ALA A 311 56.82 38.34 -7.83
N GLN A 312 56.46 37.87 -9.03
CA GLN A 312 57.24 38.05 -10.26
C GLN A 312 57.45 39.53 -10.58
N VAL A 313 56.40 40.36 -10.48
CA VAL A 313 56.50 41.82 -10.66
C VAL A 313 57.44 42.46 -9.63
N ARG A 314 57.42 41.99 -8.37
CA ARG A 314 58.37 42.46 -7.34
C ARG A 314 59.82 42.08 -7.69
N GLN A 315 60.04 40.86 -8.17
CA GLN A 315 61.35 40.30 -8.52
C GLN A 315 61.91 40.78 -9.87
N GLN A 316 61.13 41.51 -10.67
CA GLN A 316 61.62 42.10 -11.92
C GLN A 316 62.91 42.91 -11.71
N PRO A 317 63.92 42.76 -12.60
CA PRO A 317 65.22 43.42 -12.46
C PRO A 317 65.08 44.94 -12.34
N LYS A 318 65.88 45.57 -11.46
CA LYS A 318 65.89 47.04 -11.33
C LYS A 318 66.23 47.74 -12.64
N SER A 319 67.09 47.14 -13.47
CA SER A 319 67.43 47.62 -14.82
C SER A 319 66.22 47.60 -15.75
N LEU A 320 65.39 46.57 -15.69
CA LEU A 320 64.17 46.44 -16.49
C LEU A 320 63.13 47.48 -16.06
N LYS A 321 62.90 47.63 -14.74
CA LYS A 321 62.03 48.66 -14.18
C LYS A 321 62.48 50.08 -14.55
N SER A 322 63.79 50.33 -14.53
CA SER A 322 64.36 51.62 -14.92
C SER A 322 64.17 51.90 -16.41
N LYS A 323 64.42 50.90 -17.27
CA LYS A 323 64.19 51.00 -18.72
C LYS A 323 62.70 51.21 -19.05
N GLU A 324 61.79 50.45 -18.44
CA GLU A 324 60.34 50.67 -18.58
C GLU A 324 59.93 52.08 -18.15
N LEU A 325 60.48 52.59 -17.05
CA LEU A 325 60.20 53.95 -16.60
C LEU A 325 60.77 55.00 -17.55
N GLN A 326 61.97 54.78 -18.09
CA GLN A 326 62.59 55.65 -19.07
C GLN A 326 61.80 55.68 -20.38
N ILE A 327 61.35 54.53 -20.88
CA ILE A 327 60.47 54.41 -22.05
C ILE A 327 59.15 55.14 -21.79
N LYS A 328 58.52 54.95 -20.62
CA LYS A 328 57.31 55.70 -20.23
C LYS A 328 57.54 57.21 -20.18
N LYS A 329 58.69 57.67 -19.68
CA LYS A 329 59.03 59.10 -19.67
C LYS A 329 59.26 59.63 -21.09
N GLN A 330 60.01 58.91 -21.92
CA GLN A 330 60.24 59.25 -23.32
C GLN A 330 58.92 59.30 -24.11
N PHE A 331 58.00 58.35 -23.87
CA PHE A 331 56.65 58.41 -24.43
C PHE A 331 55.90 59.68 -24.03
N GLN A 332 55.92 60.01 -22.73
CA GLN A 332 55.23 61.19 -22.20
C GLN A 332 55.84 62.49 -22.75
N GLU A 333 57.16 62.57 -22.87
CA GLU A 333 57.87 63.70 -23.46
C GLU A 333 57.55 63.82 -24.96
N THR A 334 57.54 62.71 -25.68
CA THR A 334 57.16 62.67 -27.11
C THR A 334 55.73 63.16 -27.28
N CYS A 335 54.77 62.65 -26.49
CA CYS A 335 53.39 63.12 -26.48
C CYS A 335 53.28 64.63 -26.20
N LYS A 336 54.07 65.17 -25.25
CA LYS A 336 54.09 66.60 -24.93
C LYS A 336 54.64 67.45 -26.07
N ILE A 337 55.75 67.04 -26.67
CA ILE A 337 56.36 67.74 -27.82
C ILE A 337 55.39 67.74 -28.99
N GLN A 338 54.78 66.60 -29.31
CA GLN A 338 53.78 66.51 -30.37
C GLN A 338 52.56 67.37 -30.12
N THR A 339 52.11 67.47 -28.86
CA THR A 339 51.01 68.36 -28.49
C THR A 339 51.38 69.83 -28.69
N ARG A 340 52.62 70.23 -28.36
CA ARG A 340 53.11 71.60 -28.59
C ARG A 340 53.27 71.91 -30.07
N GLN A 341 53.89 71.02 -30.83
CA GLN A 341 54.05 71.13 -32.28
C GLN A 341 52.69 71.19 -32.99
N TYR A 342 51.74 70.36 -32.59
CA TYR A 342 50.37 70.41 -33.09
C TYR A 342 49.72 71.78 -32.85
N LYS A 343 49.83 72.33 -31.63
CA LYS A 343 49.28 73.66 -31.30
C LYS A 343 49.94 74.78 -32.12
N ALA A 344 51.26 74.75 -32.28
CA ALA A 344 51.99 75.73 -33.08
C ALA A 344 51.63 75.64 -34.57
N LEU A 345 51.62 74.43 -35.12
CA LEU A 345 51.23 74.17 -36.52
C LEU A 345 49.78 74.59 -36.77
N ARG A 346 48.88 74.28 -35.84
CA ARG A 346 47.48 74.70 -35.90
C ARG A 346 47.35 76.23 -35.91
N ALA A 347 48.11 76.95 -35.08
CA ALA A 347 48.08 78.41 -35.04
C ALA A 347 48.57 79.02 -36.37
N HIS A 348 49.74 78.61 -36.84
CA HIS A 348 50.31 79.09 -38.11
C HIS A 348 49.40 78.82 -39.32
N LEU A 349 48.81 77.62 -39.40
CA LEU A 349 47.90 77.28 -40.49
C LEU A 349 46.60 78.10 -40.44
N LEU A 350 46.08 78.42 -39.25
CA LEU A 350 44.90 79.29 -39.14
C LEU A 350 45.20 80.75 -39.50
N GLU A 351 46.43 81.22 -39.27
CA GLU A 351 46.88 82.57 -39.68
C GLU A 351 47.08 82.69 -41.20
N THR A 352 47.59 81.64 -41.84
CA THR A 352 47.97 81.66 -43.27
C THR A 352 46.84 81.23 -44.22
N THR A 353 45.76 80.62 -43.72
CA THR A 353 44.65 80.14 -44.57
C THR A 353 43.39 81.00 -44.43
N PRO A 354 42.61 81.19 -45.52
CA PRO A 354 41.36 81.94 -45.47
C PRO A 354 40.32 81.29 -44.55
N LYS A 355 39.54 82.11 -43.83
CA LYS A 355 38.54 81.65 -42.83
C LYS A 355 37.55 80.61 -43.37
N ALA A 356 37.22 80.63 -44.66
CA ALA A 356 36.32 79.67 -45.30
C ALA A 356 36.83 78.21 -45.25
N GLN A 357 38.15 77.99 -45.14
CA GLN A 357 38.77 76.67 -45.16
C GLN A 357 39.19 76.16 -43.77
N HIS A 358 39.04 76.99 -42.72
CA HIS A 358 39.49 76.65 -41.36
C HIS A 358 38.82 75.39 -40.81
N LYS A 359 37.54 75.16 -41.11
CA LYS A 359 36.78 74.02 -40.57
C LYS A 359 37.30 72.68 -41.08
N SER A 360 37.59 72.56 -42.38
CA SER A 360 38.13 71.33 -42.97
C SER A 360 39.58 71.08 -42.55
N LEU A 361 40.39 72.14 -42.49
CA LEU A 361 41.78 72.08 -42.01
C LEU A 361 41.88 71.60 -40.55
N LEU A 362 41.04 72.14 -39.66
CA LEU A 362 41.02 71.71 -38.25
C LEU A 362 40.64 70.24 -38.06
N LYS A 363 39.70 69.74 -38.87
CA LYS A 363 39.30 68.33 -38.85
C LYS A 363 40.46 67.43 -39.28
N ARG A 364 41.11 67.74 -40.41
CA ARG A 364 42.27 67.00 -40.91
C ARG A 364 43.44 67.01 -39.93
N LEU A 365 43.74 68.17 -39.33
CA LEU A 365 44.79 68.30 -38.32
C LEU A 365 44.52 67.42 -37.10
N LYS A 366 43.28 67.36 -36.60
CA LYS A 366 42.91 66.49 -35.48
C LYS A 366 43.08 65.00 -35.81
N GLU A 367 42.61 64.58 -36.97
CA GLU A 367 42.76 63.19 -37.44
C GLU A 367 44.24 62.81 -37.55
N GLU A 368 45.08 63.71 -38.05
CA GLU A 368 46.52 63.51 -38.15
C GLU A 368 47.22 63.47 -36.78
N GLN A 369 46.77 64.29 -35.82
CA GLN A 369 47.26 64.25 -34.44
C GLN A 369 46.95 62.89 -33.78
N THR A 370 45.71 62.41 -33.92
CA THR A 370 45.31 61.11 -33.37
C THR A 370 46.12 59.98 -33.99
N ARG A 371 46.32 60.00 -35.32
CA ARG A 371 47.13 59.01 -36.02
C ARG A 371 48.59 59.01 -35.57
N LYS A 372 49.21 60.19 -35.38
CA LYS A 372 50.61 60.28 -34.91
C LYS A 372 50.77 59.73 -33.48
N LEU A 373 49.83 60.04 -32.58
CA LEU A 373 49.85 59.51 -31.21
C LEU A 373 49.67 57.99 -31.17
N THR A 374 48.82 57.41 -32.03
CA THR A 374 48.69 55.94 -32.13
C THR A 374 49.89 55.28 -32.78
N CYS A 375 50.48 55.89 -33.82
CA CYS A 375 51.71 55.36 -34.43
C CYS A 375 52.87 55.32 -33.42
N HIS A 376 53.10 56.39 -32.66
CA HIS A 376 54.16 56.37 -31.64
C HIS A 376 53.85 55.48 -30.44
N GLY A 377 52.56 55.32 -30.09
CA GLY A 377 52.15 54.33 -29.11
C GLY A 377 52.46 52.90 -29.58
N ALA A 378 52.28 52.61 -30.87
CA ALA A 378 52.59 51.30 -31.44
C ALA A 378 54.11 51.07 -31.58
N GLU A 379 54.86 52.08 -32.03
CA GLU A 379 56.32 52.01 -32.21
C GLU A 379 57.06 51.77 -30.90
N GLN A 380 56.59 52.31 -29.77
CA GLN A 380 57.22 52.10 -28.47
C GLN A 380 56.81 50.81 -27.74
N ILE A 381 55.78 50.10 -28.23
CA ILE A 381 55.40 48.78 -27.72
C ILE A 381 56.21 47.67 -28.40
N TRP A 382 56.72 47.93 -29.61
CA TRP A 382 57.44 46.97 -30.45
C TRP A 382 58.96 47.20 -30.56
N ALA A 383 59.49 48.23 -29.89
CA ALA A 383 60.93 48.51 -29.73
C ALA A 383 61.33 48.36 -28.26
#